data_AF-X1BF76-F1
#
_entry.id   AF-X1BF76-F1
#
_cell.length_a   1.000
_cell.length_b   1.000
_cell.length_c   1.000
_cell.angle_alpha   90.00
_cell.angle_beta   90.00
_cell.angle_gamma   90.00
#
_symmetry.space_group_name_H-M   'P 1'
#
loop_
_entity.id
_entity.type
_entity.pdbx_description
1 polymer ?
#
loop_
_entity_poly.entity_id
_entity_poly.type
_entity_poly.pdbx_seq_one_letter_code
_entity_poly.pdbx_strand_id
1 'polypeptide(L)'
;MEIIEVSHSIANRYSNHIEINKNLKKYPDLLKPILEHELSHTDKPWTFQDFKLDFVSKSKVPFLKLIKFMFRHPASFLQLSPILYSKRKGLIIDVNLLVMYLIMLLVFSITIYIGVKYL
;
A
#
# COMPACT_ATOMS: atom_id res chain seq x y z
N MET A 1 11.21 4.99 16.16
CA MET A 1 9.94 4.96 15.40
C MET A 1 8.95 4.12 16.18
N GLU A 2 7.77 4.67 16.49
CA GLU A 2 6.73 3.96 17.27
C GLU A 2 5.92 3.03 16.36
N ILE A 3 5.49 1.86 16.86
CA ILE A 3 4.59 0.95 16.12
C ILE A 3 3.19 1.03 16.73
N ILE A 4 2.21 1.35 15.91
CA ILE A 4 0.80 1.47 16.29
C ILE A 4 0.01 0.34 15.64
N GLU A 5 -0.77 -0.36 16.45
CA GLU A 5 -1.65 -1.42 15.95
C GLU A 5 -2.99 -0.86 15.46
N VAL A 6 -3.32 -1.19 14.21
CA VAL A 6 -4.57 -0.84 13.55
C VAL A 6 -5.33 -2.08 13.09
N SER A 7 -6.59 -1.93 12.68
CA SER A 7 -7.43 -3.02 12.16
C SER A 7 -7.74 -2.88 10.67
N HIS A 8 -7.11 -1.92 9.99
CA HIS A 8 -7.22 -1.66 8.55
C HIS A 8 -5.83 -1.64 7.93
N SER A 9 -5.77 -1.59 6.59
CA SER A 9 -4.53 -1.60 5.82
C SER A 9 -3.63 -2.80 6.18
N ILE A 10 -2.43 -2.87 5.61
CA ILE A 10 -1.44 -3.91 5.92
C ILE A 10 -0.40 -3.31 6.86
N ALA A 11 0.34 -2.34 6.34
CA ALA A 11 1.25 -1.49 7.09
C ALA A 11 1.41 -0.16 6.34
N ASN A 12 1.51 0.93 7.09
CA ASN A 12 1.78 2.25 6.56
C ASN A 12 2.83 2.92 7.43
N ARG A 13 3.91 3.39 6.82
CA ARG A 13 4.86 4.25 7.51
C ARG A 13 4.48 5.72 7.43
N TYR A 14 4.55 6.38 8.58
CA TYR A 14 4.48 7.82 8.74
C TYR A 14 5.77 8.32 9.41
N SER A 15 6.07 9.62 9.28
CA SER A 15 7.33 10.24 9.74
C SER A 15 7.74 9.93 11.19
N ASN A 16 6.77 9.69 12.08
CA ASN A 16 7.02 9.41 13.51
C ASN A 16 6.57 8.02 13.97
N HIS A 17 5.82 7.28 13.15
CA HIS A 17 5.26 5.98 13.55
C HIS A 17 4.93 5.10 12.34
N ILE A 18 4.90 3.78 12.55
CA ILE A 18 4.37 2.81 11.60
C ILE A 18 3.03 2.32 12.13
N GLU A 19 1.99 2.39 11.32
CA GLU A 19 0.74 1.70 11.60
C GLU A 19 0.79 0.31 10.98
N ILE A 20 0.51 -0.73 11.75
CA ILE A 20 0.51 -2.11 11.28
C ILE A 20 -0.77 -2.83 11.67
N ASN A 21 -1.28 -3.67 10.78
CA ASN A 21 -2.48 -4.44 11.08
C ASN A 21 -2.21 -5.42 12.23
N LYS A 22 -2.94 -5.29 13.33
CA LYS A 22 -2.80 -6.11 14.53
C LYS A 22 -2.89 -7.62 14.27
N ASN A 23 -3.60 -8.02 13.21
CA ASN A 23 -3.74 -9.42 12.83
C ASN A 23 -2.45 -10.01 12.24
N LEU A 24 -1.51 -9.19 11.73
CA LEU A 24 -0.23 -9.66 11.18
C LEU A 24 0.64 -10.37 12.22
N LYS A 25 0.43 -10.14 13.52
CA LYS A 25 1.10 -10.89 14.60
C LYS A 25 0.89 -12.39 14.51
N LYS A 26 -0.23 -12.84 13.92
CA LYS A 26 -0.54 -14.26 13.70
C LYS A 26 0.17 -14.83 12.46
N TYR A 27 0.86 -14.00 11.69
CA TYR A 27 1.52 -14.33 10.43
C TYR A 27 2.97 -13.80 10.46
N PRO A 28 3.86 -14.38 11.30
CA PRO A 28 5.22 -13.87 11.50
C PRO A 28 6.06 -13.86 10.21
N ASP A 29 5.73 -14.75 9.27
CA ASP A 29 6.31 -14.85 7.93
C ASP A 29 5.92 -13.71 7.00
N LEU A 30 4.80 -13.03 7.27
CA LEU A 30 4.42 -11.76 6.62
C LEU A 30 4.93 -10.57 7.42
N LEU A 31 4.79 -10.62 8.74
CA LEU A 31 5.10 -9.50 9.63
C LEU A 31 6.54 -9.02 9.50
N LYS A 32 7.51 -9.94 9.57
CA LYS A 32 8.93 -9.59 9.53
C LYS A 32 9.33 -8.87 8.23
N PRO A 33 9.08 -9.43 7.03
CA PRO A 33 9.47 -8.75 5.79
C PRO A 33 8.69 -7.44 5.55
N ILE A 34 7.45 -7.33 6.02
CA ILE A 34 6.68 -6.08 5.95
C ILE A 34 7.32 -5.00 6.83
N LEU A 35 7.66 -5.32 8.08
CA LEU A 35 8.34 -4.37 8.96
C LEU A 35 9.72 -3.97 8.44
N GLU A 36 10.48 -4.92 7.88
CA GLU A 36 11.77 -4.62 7.23
C GLU A 36 11.59 -3.68 6.03
N HIS A 37 10.54 -3.86 5.21
CA HIS A 37 10.19 -2.94 4.12
C HIS A 37 9.89 -1.54 4.64
N GLU A 38 8.97 -1.41 5.61
CA GLU A 38 8.60 -0.12 6.19
C GLU A 38 9.79 0.60 6.84
N LEU A 39 10.67 -0.13 7.54
CA LEU A 39 11.88 0.42 8.15
C LEU A 39 12.95 0.83 7.13
N SER A 40 12.90 0.29 5.92
CA SER A 40 13.86 0.61 4.85
C SER A 40 13.54 1.90 4.10
N HIS A 41 12.31 2.39 4.22
CA HIS A 41 11.93 3.70 3.69
C HIS A 41 12.67 4.82 4.44
N THR A 42 13.10 5.86 3.74
CA THR A 42 13.75 7.03 4.38
C THR A 42 12.71 8.05 4.83
N ASP A 43 13.00 8.92 5.79
CA ASP A 43 12.03 9.92 6.31
C ASP A 43 11.68 11.03 5.30
N LYS A 44 12.17 10.93 4.06
CA LYS A 44 11.95 11.95 3.05
C LYS A 44 10.54 11.78 2.46
N PRO A 45 9.66 12.79 2.55
CA PRO A 45 8.50 12.82 1.69
C PRO A 45 9.01 12.99 0.25
N TRP A 46 8.56 12.11 -0.65
CA TRP A 46 8.75 12.27 -2.10
C TRP A 46 10.18 12.11 -2.60
N THR A 47 10.67 10.87 -2.62
CA THR A 47 11.73 10.53 -3.59
C THR A 47 11.26 9.45 -4.56
N PHE A 48 11.62 9.59 -5.83
CA PHE A 48 11.47 8.55 -6.87
C PHE A 48 12.10 7.21 -6.42
N GLN A 49 12.98 7.27 -5.42
CA GLN A 49 13.57 6.13 -4.72
C GLN A 49 12.56 5.37 -3.86
N ASP A 50 11.64 6.04 -3.15
CA ASP A 50 10.57 5.37 -2.37
C ASP A 50 9.57 4.68 -3.30
N PHE A 51 9.24 5.31 -4.44
CA PHE A 51 8.41 4.68 -5.48
C PHE A 51 9.08 3.43 -6.06
N LYS A 52 10.39 3.49 -6.31
CA LYS A 52 11.16 2.33 -6.75
C LYS A 52 11.27 1.28 -5.64
N LEU A 53 11.33 1.66 -4.36
CA LEU A 53 11.32 0.71 -3.25
C LEU A 53 9.95 0.01 -3.14
N ASP A 54 8.83 0.72 -3.29
CA ASP A 54 7.51 0.10 -3.25
C ASP A 54 7.28 -0.88 -4.42
N PHE A 55 7.83 -0.61 -5.61
CA PHE A 55 7.69 -1.48 -6.79
C PHE A 55 8.80 -2.52 -6.98
N VAL A 56 10.01 -2.26 -6.49
CA VAL A 56 11.23 -3.04 -6.76
C VAL A 56 11.88 -3.53 -5.47
N SER A 57 11.22 -3.41 -4.30
CA SER A 57 11.82 -3.90 -3.06
C SER A 57 12.16 -5.38 -3.18
N LYS A 58 13.36 -5.71 -2.70
CA LYS A 58 13.79 -7.09 -2.47
C LYS A 58 13.03 -7.75 -1.30
N SER A 59 12.00 -7.09 -0.75
CA SER A 59 11.23 -7.62 0.35
C SER A 59 10.59 -8.92 -0.13
N LYS A 60 11.03 -10.04 0.46
CA LYS A 60 10.56 -11.39 0.10
C LYS A 60 9.17 -11.63 0.68
N VAL A 61 8.27 -10.64 0.63
CA VAL A 61 6.91 -10.82 1.13
C VAL A 61 6.23 -11.87 0.24
N PRO A 62 5.83 -13.03 0.79
CA PRO A 62 5.20 -14.07 0.00
C PRO A 62 3.81 -13.61 -0.48
N PHE A 63 3.73 -13.13 -1.72
CA PHE A 63 2.55 -12.50 -2.31
C PHE A 63 1.25 -13.30 -2.13
N LEU A 64 1.29 -14.61 -2.36
CA LEU A 64 0.13 -15.49 -2.17
C LEU A 64 -0.38 -15.50 -0.73
N LYS A 65 0.53 -15.45 0.25
CA LYS A 65 0.16 -15.40 1.67
C LYS A 65 -0.37 -14.02 2.04
N LEU A 66 0.18 -12.95 1.45
CA LEU A 66 -0.30 -11.59 1.63
C LEU A 66 -1.74 -11.45 1.11
N ILE A 67 -2.01 -11.94 -0.10
CA ILE A 67 -3.37 -11.99 -0.65
C ILE A 67 -4.29 -12.80 0.26
N LYS A 68 -3.88 -13.99 0.69
CA LYS A 68 -4.67 -14.83 1.60
C LYS A 68 -4.98 -14.10 2.92
N PHE A 69 -4.03 -13.32 3.43
CA PHE A 69 -4.22 -12.46 4.60
C PHE A 69 -5.27 -11.38 4.32
N MET A 70 -5.18 -10.67 3.19
CA MET A 70 -6.13 -9.63 2.81
C MET A 70 -7.55 -10.17 2.66
N PHE A 71 -7.72 -11.36 2.07
CA PHE A 71 -9.04 -12.02 1.99
C PHE A 71 -9.61 -12.38 3.36
N ARG A 72 -8.77 -12.78 4.33
CA ARG A 72 -9.19 -13.06 5.71
C ARG A 72 -9.47 -11.79 6.52
N HIS A 73 -8.85 -10.67 6.13
CA HIS A 73 -8.94 -9.40 6.81
C HIS A 73 -9.22 -8.29 5.79
N PRO A 74 -10.47 -8.17 5.29
CA PRO A 74 -10.80 -7.35 4.12
C PRO A 74 -10.54 -5.85 4.34
N ALA A 75 -10.54 -5.36 5.57
CA ALA A 75 -10.11 -3.99 5.87
C ALA A 75 -8.66 -3.70 5.45
N SER A 76 -7.84 -4.74 5.19
CA SER A 76 -6.48 -4.61 4.65
C SER A 76 -6.46 -4.17 3.19
N PHE A 77 -7.55 -4.35 2.44
CA PHE A 77 -7.67 -3.82 1.06
C PHE A 77 -7.65 -2.29 1.02
N LEU A 78 -7.83 -1.59 2.15
CA LEU A 78 -7.59 -0.15 2.24
C LEU A 78 -6.15 0.23 1.84
N GLN A 79 -5.19 -0.69 1.92
CA GLN A 79 -3.83 -0.49 1.40
C GLN A 79 -3.81 -0.18 -0.11
N LEU A 80 -4.80 -0.68 -0.87
CA LEU A 80 -4.93 -0.45 -2.31
C LEU A 80 -5.77 0.79 -2.62
N SER A 81 -6.30 1.48 -1.62
CA SER A 81 -7.12 2.67 -1.83
C SER A 81 -6.24 3.92 -1.80
N PRO A 82 -6.46 4.89 -2.71
CA PRO A 82 -5.81 6.20 -2.63
C PRO A 82 -6.27 6.99 -1.40
N ILE A 83 -7.37 6.57 -0.77
CA ILE A 83 -7.84 7.10 0.50
C ILE A 83 -7.35 6.18 1.60
N LEU A 84 -6.40 6.69 2.39
CA LEU A 84 -5.84 6.04 3.57
C LEU A 84 -6.46 6.63 4.83
N TYR A 85 -6.54 5.83 5.89
CA TYR A 85 -6.90 6.30 7.22
C TYR A 85 -5.74 6.04 8.17
N SER A 86 -5.32 7.08 8.88
CA SER A 86 -4.38 7.00 9.99
C SER A 86 -5.11 7.25 11.30
N LYS A 87 -4.79 6.46 12.32
CA LYS A 87 -5.31 6.65 13.67
C LYS A 87 -4.91 8.00 14.27
N ARG A 88 -3.74 8.55 13.90
CA ARG A 88 -3.24 9.84 14.41
C ARG A 88 -3.55 11.03 13.52
N LYS A 89 -3.50 10.86 12.21
CA LYS A 89 -3.64 11.95 11.23
C LYS A 89 -5.03 12.03 10.59
N GLY A 90 -5.89 11.04 10.83
CA GLY A 90 -7.20 10.95 10.19
C GLY A 90 -7.09 10.52 8.73
N LEU A 91 -7.95 11.07 7.87
CA LEU A 91 -8.03 10.71 6.46
C LEU A 91 -6.86 11.37 5.69
N ILE A 92 -6.12 10.56 4.95
CA ILE A 92 -4.97 10.98 4.14
C ILE A 92 -5.20 10.52 2.71
N ILE A 93 -4.88 11.36 1.74
CA ILE A 93 -4.91 10.99 0.32
C ILE A 93 -3.49 10.64 -0.11
N ASP A 94 -3.29 9.42 -0.57
CA ASP A 94 -2.10 9.01 -1.28
C ASP A 94 -2.17 9.55 -2.71
N VAL A 95 -1.49 10.67 -2.93
CA VAL A 95 -1.46 11.37 -4.22
C VAL A 95 -0.82 10.48 -5.31
N ASN A 96 0.16 9.65 -4.97
CA ASN A 96 0.84 8.81 -5.95
C ASN A 96 -0.11 7.72 -6.47
N LEU A 97 -0.78 7.04 -5.54
CA LEU A 97 -1.74 6.01 -5.88
C LEU A 97 -2.95 6.60 -6.63
N LEU A 98 -3.39 7.80 -6.24
CA LEU A 98 -4.44 8.54 -6.93
C LEU A 98 -4.06 8.87 -8.38
N VAL A 99 -2.86 9.43 -8.60
CA VAL A 99 -2.36 9.76 -9.94
C VAL A 99 -2.23 8.49 -10.79
N MET A 100 -1.73 7.39 -10.24
CA MET A 100 -1.64 6.11 -10.94
C MET A 100 -3.02 5.62 -11.39
N TYR A 101 -4.03 5.73 -10.54
CA TYR A 101 -5.41 5.33 -10.88
C TYR A 101 -6.03 6.22 -11.95
N LEU A 102 -5.77 7.53 -11.91
CA LEU A 102 -6.21 8.45 -12.96
C LEU A 102 -5.59 8.12 -14.32
N ILE A 103 -4.29 7.79 -14.35
CA ILE A 103 -3.60 7.35 -15.58
C ILE A 103 -4.21 6.05 -16.10
N MET A 104 -4.43 5.06 -15.23
CA MET A 104 -5.05 3.78 -15.63
C MET A 104 -6.46 3.99 -16.20
N LEU A 105 -7.28 4.84 -15.56
CA LEU A 105 -8.62 5.17 -16.03
C LEU A 105 -8.60 5.86 -17.39
N LEU A 106 -7.67 6.78 -17.60
CA LEU A 106 -7.49 7.49 -18.88
C LEU A 106 -7.13 6.50 -19.99
N VAL A 107 -6.14 5.64 -19.77
CA VAL A 107 -5.70 4.63 -20.75
C VAL A 107 -6.86 3.70 -21.09
N PHE A 108 -7.56 3.19 -20.08
CA PHE A 108 -8.71 2.30 -20.26
C PHE A 108 -9.83 2.96 -21.07
N SER A 109 -10.15 4.22 -20.78
CA SER A 109 -11.17 4.99 -21.49
C SER A 109 -10.81 5.21 -22.97
N ILE A 110 -9.54 5.52 -23.25
CA ILE A 110 -9.03 5.66 -24.62
C ILE A 110 -9.10 4.32 -25.37
N THR A 111 -8.71 3.22 -24.74
CA THR A 111 -8.77 1.88 -25.34
C THR A 111 -10.21 1.50 -25.71
N ILE A 112 -11.17 1.71 -24.80
CA ILE A 112 -12.60 1.48 -25.10
C ILE A 112 -13.06 2.38 -26.24
N TYR A 113 -12.75 3.66 -26.19
CA TYR A 113 -13.17 4.60 -27.23
C TYR A 113 -12.66 4.21 -28.62
N ILE A 114 -11.38 3.82 -28.71
CA ILE A 114 -10.78 3.34 -29.96
C ILE A 114 -11.43 2.02 -30.40
N GLY A 115 -11.61 1.07 -29.48
CA GLY A 115 -12.21 -0.23 -29.76
C GLY A 115 -13.67 -0.15 -30.19
N VAL A 116 -14.44 0.80 -29.69
CA VAL A 116 -15.84 1.00 -30.11
C VAL A 116 -15.94 1.76 -31.45
N LYS A 117 -14.98 2.64 -31.74
CA LYS A 117 -15.05 3.53 -32.92
C LYS A 117 -14.38 2.95 -34.16
N TYR A 118 -13.37 2.11 -34.01
CA TYR A 118 -12.49 1.68 -35.12
C TYR A 118 -12.38 0.16 -35.29
N LEU A 119 -12.98 -0.64 -34.41
CA LEU A 119 -13.09 -2.10 -34.50
C LEU A 119 -14.57 -2.49 -34.62
#